data_AF-A0A6S6TJK5-F1
#
_entry.id   AF-A0A6S6TJK5-F1
#
_cell.length_a   1.000
_cell.length_b   1.000
_cell.length_c   1.000
_cell.angle_alpha   90.00
_cell.angle_beta   90.00
_cell.angle_gamma   90.00
#
_symmetry.space_group_name_H-M   'P 1'
#
loop_
_entity.id
_entity.type
_entity.pdbx_description
1 polymer ?
#
loop_
_entity_poly.entity_id
_entity_poly.type
_entity_poly.pdbx_seq_one_letter_code
_entity_poly.pdbx_strand_id
1 'polypeptide(L)'
;MCQKNSGRIIMKKNLLLKIIFALILSFVSYITFINYFISDGFRNYKSYCSQFIIDLEYYREKHHKYPQNLLELAGGKTGFNFRYNPKDCGYQSSEEAYTFYYSEGLGVGGYDSKTKEWWRD
;
A
#
# COMPACT_ATOMS: atom_id res chain seq x y z
N MET A 1 -38.13 41.58 -39.34
CA MET A 1 -37.45 40.28 -39.23
C MET A 1 -36.26 40.42 -38.27
N CYS A 2 -36.37 40.02 -37.00
CA CYS A 2 -35.20 39.90 -36.10
C CYS A 2 -35.56 39.05 -34.87
N GLN A 3 -35.65 37.72 -35.04
CA GLN A 3 -35.83 36.81 -33.91
C GLN A 3 -35.21 35.45 -34.23
N LYS A 4 -33.88 35.39 -34.39
CA LYS A 4 -33.17 34.12 -34.65
C LYS A 4 -31.88 33.91 -33.84
N ASN A 5 -31.48 34.87 -32.99
CA ASN A 5 -30.21 34.77 -32.23
C ASN A 5 -30.36 34.32 -30.78
N SER A 6 -31.56 34.35 -30.19
CA SER A 6 -31.74 34.03 -28.76
C SER A 6 -31.55 32.53 -28.46
N GLY A 7 -32.10 31.63 -29.29
CA GLY A 7 -31.99 30.18 -29.08
C GLY A 7 -30.57 29.61 -29.17
N ARG A 8 -29.70 30.21 -30.00
CA ARG A 8 -28.30 29.77 -30.19
C ARG A 8 -27.42 30.07 -28.98
N ILE A 9 -27.68 31.19 -28.30
CA ILE A 9 -26.93 31.61 -27.10
C ILE A 9 -27.35 30.76 -25.89
N ILE A 10 -28.64 30.44 -25.77
CA ILE A 10 -29.19 29.61 -24.69
C ILE A 10 -28.69 28.16 -24.80
N MET A 11 -28.67 27.58 -26.02
CA MET A 11 -28.10 26.24 -26.24
C MET A 11 -26.60 26.17 -25.91
N LYS A 12 -25.82 27.21 -26.24
CA LYS A 12 -24.39 27.28 -25.88
C LYS A 12 -24.15 27.35 -24.37
N LYS A 13 -24.99 28.10 -23.62
CA LYS A 13 -24.90 28.17 -22.15
C LYS A 13 -25.21 26.83 -21.48
N ASN A 14 -26.25 26.12 -21.94
CA ASN A 14 -26.58 24.79 -21.42
C ASN A 14 -25.50 23.75 -21.75
N LEU A 15 -24.84 23.86 -22.90
CA LEU A 15 -23.71 23.00 -23.25
C LEU A 15 -22.47 23.28 -22.39
N LEU A 16 -22.15 24.56 -22.17
CA LEU A 16 -21.06 25.00 -21.29
C LEU A 16 -21.25 24.49 -19.86
N LEU A 17 -22.47 24.58 -19.34
CA LEU A 17 -22.79 24.14 -17.98
C LEU A 17 -22.59 22.62 -17.81
N LYS A 18 -22.97 21.83 -18.83
CA LYS A 18 -22.75 20.37 -18.85
C LYS A 18 -21.26 20.01 -18.88
N ILE A 19 -20.45 20.73 -19.65
CA ILE A 19 -19.00 20.49 -19.73
C ILE A 19 -18.34 20.82 -18.39
N ILE A 20 -18.69 21.96 -17.79
CA ILE A 20 -18.17 22.35 -16.47
C ILE A 20 -18.56 21.31 -15.41
N PHE A 21 -19.81 20.85 -15.41
CA PHE A 21 -20.27 19.82 -14.49
C PHE A 21 -19.51 18.50 -14.68
N ALA A 22 -19.28 18.07 -15.93
CA ALA A 22 -18.49 16.88 -16.24
C ALA A 22 -17.03 17.01 -15.78
N LEU A 23 -16.40 18.18 -15.94
CA LEU A 23 -15.05 18.45 -15.46
C LEU A 23 -14.96 18.41 -13.94
N ILE A 24 -15.94 18.98 -13.23
CA ILE A 24 -16.00 18.93 -11.77
C ILE A 24 -16.13 17.48 -11.28
N LEU A 25 -17.02 16.70 -11.89
CA LEU A 25 -17.18 15.27 -11.56
C LEU A 25 -15.90 14.47 -11.82
N SER A 26 -15.25 14.70 -12.96
CA SER A 26 -13.96 14.06 -13.28
C SER A 26 -12.88 14.46 -12.29
N PHE A 27 -12.84 15.72 -11.86
CA PHE A 27 -11.85 16.21 -10.91
C PHE A 27 -12.07 15.62 -9.51
N VAL A 28 -13.31 15.58 -9.03
CA VAL A 28 -13.65 14.93 -7.75
C VAL A 28 -13.28 13.45 -7.80
N SER A 29 -13.64 12.74 -8.87
CA SER A 29 -13.28 11.33 -9.06
C SER A 29 -11.76 11.12 -9.05
N TYR A 30 -11.00 12.00 -9.71
CA TYR A 30 -9.54 11.96 -9.71
C TYR A 30 -8.96 12.19 -8.30
N ILE A 31 -9.44 13.20 -7.58
CA ILE A 31 -9.02 13.48 -6.19
C ILE A 31 -9.32 12.27 -5.29
N THR A 32 -10.52 11.67 -5.40
CA THR A 32 -10.88 10.47 -4.63
C THR A 32 -10.00 9.28 -4.98
N PHE A 33 -9.69 9.08 -6.26
CA PHE A 33 -8.79 8.02 -6.72
C PHE A 33 -7.37 8.21 -6.17
N ILE A 34 -6.82 9.42 -6.24
CA ILE A 34 -5.50 9.75 -5.68
C ILE A 34 -5.51 9.60 -4.16
N ASN A 35 -6.55 10.09 -3.46
CA ASN A 35 -6.65 9.95 -2.02
C ASN A 35 -6.75 8.48 -1.61
N TYR A 36 -7.54 7.67 -2.32
CA TYR A 36 -7.56 6.22 -2.12
C TYR A 36 -6.19 5.61 -2.40
N PHE A 37 -5.55 5.99 -3.50
CA PHE A 37 -4.20 5.52 -3.83
C PHE A 37 -3.14 6.02 -2.84
N ILE A 38 -3.34 7.09 -2.09
CA ILE A 38 -2.39 7.59 -1.10
C ILE A 38 -2.68 6.96 0.26
N SER A 39 -3.93 7.03 0.73
CA SER A 39 -4.35 6.47 2.02
C SER A 39 -4.24 4.94 2.06
N ASP A 40 -4.51 4.29 0.92
CA ASP A 40 -4.35 2.86 0.71
C ASP A 40 -3.12 2.50 -0.16
N GLY A 41 -2.27 3.44 -0.59
CA GLY A 41 -1.05 3.08 -1.36
C GLY A 41 0.24 3.15 -0.59
N PHE A 42 0.29 3.83 0.57
CA PHE A 42 1.39 3.60 1.51
C PHE A 42 1.21 2.22 2.15
N ARG A 43 1.74 1.20 1.47
CA ARG A 43 1.84 -0.17 2.00
C ARG A 43 2.57 -0.08 3.35
N ASN A 44 1.86 -0.37 4.43
CA ASN A 44 2.44 -0.38 5.77
C ASN A 44 3.19 -1.70 5.95
N TYR A 45 4.34 -1.81 5.28
CA TYR A 45 5.17 -3.01 5.33
C TYR A 45 5.66 -3.28 6.74
N LYS A 46 5.93 -2.25 7.54
CA LYS A 46 6.25 -2.42 8.97
C LYS A 46 5.16 -3.23 9.70
N SER A 47 3.90 -2.82 9.58
CA SER A 47 2.78 -3.50 10.22
C SER A 47 2.46 -4.87 9.61
N TYR A 48 2.76 -5.08 8.34
CA TYR A 48 2.62 -6.37 7.69
C TYR A 48 3.71 -7.34 8.18
N CYS A 49 4.97 -6.93 8.12
CA CYS A 49 6.13 -7.73 8.51
C CYS A 49 6.15 -8.04 10.02
N SER A 50 5.64 -7.12 10.86
CA SER A 50 5.53 -7.36 12.31
C SER A 50 4.66 -8.57 12.65
N GLN A 51 3.72 -8.97 11.79
CA GLN A 51 2.86 -10.13 12.03
C GLN A 51 3.66 -11.45 12.04
N PHE A 52 4.80 -11.50 11.33
CA PHE A 52 5.65 -12.68 11.28
C PHE A 52 6.56 -12.83 12.50
N ILE A 53 6.76 -11.79 13.31
CA ILE A 53 7.67 -11.82 14.48
C ILE A 53 7.29 -12.97 15.42
N ILE A 54 6.01 -13.04 15.80
CA ILE A 54 5.52 -14.09 16.72
C ILE A 54 5.69 -15.48 16.12
N ASP A 55 5.42 -15.63 14.81
CA ASP A 55 5.54 -16.91 14.12
C ASP A 55 6.99 -17.36 13.95
N LEU A 56 7.91 -16.41 13.76
CA LEU A 56 9.35 -16.66 13.71
C LEU A 56 9.89 -17.12 15.07
N GLU A 57 9.48 -16.46 16.16
CA GLU A 57 9.89 -16.88 17.51
C GLU A 57 9.35 -18.28 17.84
N TYR A 58 8.08 -18.54 17.51
CA TYR A 58 7.49 -19.86 17.69
C TYR A 58 8.20 -20.94 16.85
N TYR A 59 8.52 -20.63 15.59
CA TYR A 59 9.25 -21.55 14.73
C TYR A 59 10.65 -21.85 15.29
N ARG A 60 11.37 -20.83 15.77
CA ARG A 60 12.69 -21.00 16.41
C ARG A 60 12.59 -21.87 17.65
N GLU A 61 11.61 -21.65 18.51
CA GLU A 61 11.42 -22.45 19.73
C GLU A 61 11.24 -23.94 19.39
N LYS A 62 10.49 -24.23 18.32
CA LYS A 62 10.20 -25.60 17.89
C LYS A 62 11.33 -26.28 17.11
N HIS A 63 12.03 -25.54 16.26
CA HIS A 63 13.00 -26.09 15.31
C HIS A 63 14.45 -25.75 15.65
N HIS A 64 14.69 -24.97 16.70
CA HIS A 64 15.99 -24.44 17.13
C HIS A 64 16.73 -23.62 16.06
N LYS A 65 16.03 -23.17 15.02
CA LYS A 65 16.54 -22.31 13.95
C LYS A 65 15.41 -21.47 13.38
N TYR A 66 15.75 -20.33 12.80
CA TYR A 66 14.81 -19.55 11.99
C TYR A 66 14.63 -20.18 10.60
N PRO A 67 13.45 -20.03 9.96
CA PRO A 67 13.23 -20.49 8.59
C PRO A 67 14.14 -19.74 7.61
N GLN A 68 14.42 -20.33 6.44
CA GLN A 68 15.22 -19.66 5.42
C GLN A 68 14.42 -18.62 4.63
N ASN A 69 13.10 -18.76 4.60
CA ASN A 69 12.21 -17.84 3.92
C ASN A 69 10.89 -17.69 4.69
N LEU A 70 10.25 -16.52 4.56
CA LEU A 70 8.93 -16.28 5.15
C LEU A 70 7.80 -17.07 4.47
N LEU A 71 8.02 -17.62 3.27
CA LEU A 71 7.00 -18.40 2.56
C LEU A 71 6.66 -19.70 3.30
N GLU A 72 7.63 -20.28 4.00
CA GLU A 72 7.43 -21.42 4.91
C GLU A 72 6.44 -21.10 6.04
N LEU A 73 6.35 -19.83 6.46
CA LEU A 73 5.39 -19.37 7.47
C LEU A 73 4.08 -18.85 6.85
N ALA A 74 4.18 -18.24 5.66
CA ALA A 74 3.06 -17.61 4.97
C ALA A 74 1.98 -18.62 4.51
N GLY A 75 2.37 -19.88 4.29
CA GLY A 75 1.51 -20.98 3.84
C GLY A 75 0.31 -21.33 4.73
N GLY A 76 0.13 -20.70 5.90
CA GLY A 76 -1.02 -20.92 6.78
C GLY A 76 -1.80 -19.68 7.21
N LYS A 77 -1.33 -18.45 6.93
CA LYS A 77 -1.92 -17.23 7.55
C LYS A 77 -2.18 -16.08 6.60
N THR A 78 -1.38 -15.94 5.53
CA THR A 78 -1.60 -14.85 4.58
C THR A 78 -2.56 -15.33 3.52
N GLY A 79 -3.86 -15.19 3.79
CA GLY A 79 -4.88 -15.24 2.74
C GLY A 79 -4.41 -14.35 1.58
N PHE A 80 -4.57 -14.83 0.35
CA PHE A 80 -4.05 -14.23 -0.88
C PHE A 80 -4.22 -12.70 -0.87
N ASN A 81 -3.19 -11.96 -0.47
CA ASN A 81 -3.24 -10.52 -0.38
C ASN A 81 -2.47 -9.96 -1.56
N PHE A 82 -3.18 -9.61 -2.63
CA PHE A 82 -2.60 -9.02 -3.84
C PHE A 82 -1.75 -7.77 -3.55
N ARG A 83 -1.93 -7.16 -2.38
CA ARG A 83 -1.26 -5.95 -1.94
C ARG A 83 0.04 -6.19 -1.16
N TYR A 84 0.23 -7.35 -0.53
CA TYR A 84 1.41 -7.62 0.28
C TYR A 84 1.99 -8.99 -0.04
N ASN A 85 3.28 -9.03 -0.41
CA ASN A 85 4.01 -10.27 -0.59
C ASN A 85 4.95 -10.48 0.59
N PRO A 86 5.04 -11.69 1.18
CA PRO A 86 6.07 -11.98 2.20
C PRO A 86 7.49 -11.65 1.73
N LYS A 87 7.76 -11.70 0.42
CA LYS A 87 9.04 -11.28 -0.17
C LYS A 87 9.34 -9.78 0.02
N ASP A 88 8.32 -8.95 0.18
CA ASP A 88 8.47 -7.50 0.33
C ASP A 88 9.03 -7.12 1.72
N CYS A 89 9.08 -8.06 2.67
CA CYS A 89 9.67 -7.86 4.00
C CYS A 89 11.20 -7.99 4.03
N GLY A 90 11.85 -8.26 2.89
CA GLY A 90 13.31 -8.32 2.80
C GLY A 90 13.97 -9.27 3.80
N TYR A 91 13.27 -10.32 4.22
CA TYR A 91 13.67 -11.15 5.35
C TYR A 91 15.03 -11.82 5.15
N GLN A 92 15.88 -11.71 6.17
CA GLN A 92 17.15 -12.43 6.27
C GLN A 92 17.27 -13.04 7.66
N SER A 93 17.84 -14.24 7.75
CA SER A 93 18.02 -14.94 9.02
C SER A 93 19.39 -15.59 9.14
N SER A 94 19.78 -15.75 10.40
CA SER A 94 20.92 -16.55 10.88
C SER A 94 20.39 -17.51 11.95
N GLU A 95 21.26 -18.32 12.55
CA GLU A 95 20.86 -19.23 13.63
C GLU A 95 20.34 -18.49 14.88
N GLU A 96 20.87 -17.29 15.14
CA GLU A 96 20.60 -16.56 16.39
C GLU A 96 19.59 -15.42 16.25
N ALA A 97 19.40 -14.91 15.04
CA ALA A 97 18.64 -13.69 14.79
C ALA A 97 18.10 -13.61 13.36
N TYR A 98 17.16 -12.70 13.14
CA TYR A 98 16.67 -12.31 11.82
C TYR A 98 16.49 -10.79 11.71
N THR A 99 16.36 -10.35 10.47
CA THR A 99 16.15 -8.96 10.11
C THR A 99 15.06 -8.85 9.06
N PHE A 100 14.22 -7.83 9.18
CA PHE A 100 13.35 -7.38 8.10
C PHE A 100 13.91 -6.11 7.46
N TYR A 101 13.73 -5.99 6.15
CA TYR A 101 14.04 -4.78 5.40
C TYR A 101 12.83 -4.43 4.54
N TYR A 102 12.39 -3.18 4.59
CA TYR A 102 11.27 -2.72 3.78
C TYR A 102 11.54 -1.30 3.27
N SER A 103 11.03 -1.01 2.07
CA SER A 103 11.07 0.33 1.50
C SER A 103 9.77 1.08 1.85
N GLU A 104 9.88 2.30 2.33
CA GLU A 104 8.73 3.16 2.63
C GLU A 104 8.96 4.56 2.03
N GLY A 105 8.35 4.81 0.87
CA GLY A 105 8.57 6.05 0.13
C GLY A 105 10.00 6.15 -0.40
N LEU A 106 10.75 7.16 0.07
CA LEU A 106 12.14 7.40 -0.31
C LEU A 106 13.17 6.82 0.68
N GLY A 107 12.70 6.26 1.80
CA GLY A 107 13.56 5.73 2.87
C GLY A 107 13.56 4.20 2.91
N VAL A 108 14.54 3.66 3.64
CA VAL A 108 14.63 2.24 3.96
C VAL A 108 14.44 2.07 5.45
N GLY A 109 13.60 1.13 5.85
CA GLY A 109 13.44 0.77 7.24
C GLY A 109 13.69 -0.71 7.45
N GLY A 110 13.87 -1.08 8.71
CA GLY A 110 14.04 -2.48 9.06
C GLY A 110 13.75 -2.76 10.52
N TYR A 111 13.82 -4.04 10.84
CA TYR A 111 13.68 -4.57 12.19
C TYR A 111 14.83 -5.52 12.47
N ASP A 112 15.53 -5.35 13.59
CA ASP A 112 16.56 -6.27 14.05
C ASP A 112 16.04 -7.07 15.26
N SER A 113 16.02 -8.40 15.16
CA SER A 113 15.54 -9.25 16.24
C SER A 113 16.48 -9.31 17.44
N LYS A 114 17.78 -8.97 17.29
CA LYS A 114 18.75 -8.92 18.40
C LYS A 114 18.46 -7.75 19.33
N THR A 115 18.26 -6.56 18.76
CA THR A 115 17.93 -5.35 19.53
C THR A 115 16.44 -5.22 19.81
N LYS A 116 15.61 -5.94 19.05
CA LYS A 116 14.14 -5.84 19.04
C LYS A 116 13.64 -4.45 18.65
N GLU A 117 14.42 -3.73 17.86
CA GLU A 117 14.11 -2.36 17.47
C GLU A 117 13.83 -2.24 15.98
N TRP A 118 12.93 -1.30 15.66
CA TRP A 118 12.71 -0.84 14.30
C TRP A 118 13.59 0.37 14.04
N TRP A 119 14.27 0.38 12.91
CA TRP A 119 15.10 1.49 12.46
C TRP A 119 14.59 2.02 11.11
N ARG A 120 14.96 3.26 10.80
CA ARG A 120 14.68 3.91 9.52
C ARG A 120 15.87 4.81 9.17
N ASP A 121 16.34 4.66 7.95
CA ASP A 121 17.33 5.53 7.29
C ASP A 121 16.64 6.57 6.39
#